data_AF-A0A0C4DJU4-F1
#
_entry.id   AF-A0A0C4DJU4-F1
#
_cell.length_a   1.000
_cell.length_b   1.000
_cell.length_c   1.000
_cell.angle_alpha   90.00
_cell.angle_beta   90.00
_cell.angle_gamma   90.00
#
_symmetry.space_group_name_H-M   'P 1'
#
loop_
_entity.id
_entity.type
_entity.pdbx_description
1 polymer ?
#
loop_
_entity_poly.entity_id
_entity_poly.type
_entity_poly.pdbx_seq_one_letter_code
_entity_poly.pdbx_strand_id
1 'polypeptide(L)'
;MRLVALAIAAALSLTAAASADGEVPYVRTYFYAGGRYVDDGNGGKIFRDQMYVEKLLPAGGVTQTRPVVLIHGQAQTGTNFLNKPDGGGGWASEFIRQGYEVYIVDQTLRARSAWQPRYGADAPSTYSAELLQQRFTAVQNYKLWPHSSTTPRCSSPP
;
A
#
# COMPACT_ATOMS: atom_id res chain seq x y z
N MET A 1 -3.18 58.40 -33.55
CA MET A 1 -2.93 57.72 -32.26
C MET A 1 -3.59 56.34 -32.29
N ARG A 2 -2.82 55.26 -32.46
CA ARG A 2 -3.29 53.89 -32.27
C ARG A 2 -2.48 53.30 -31.12
N LEU A 3 -3.12 53.08 -29.98
CA LEU A 3 -2.53 52.48 -28.80
C LEU A 3 -2.40 50.97 -29.04
N VAL A 4 -1.17 50.46 -28.96
CA VAL A 4 -0.86 49.02 -28.94
C VAL A 4 -0.80 48.61 -27.47
N ALA A 5 -1.72 47.74 -27.04
CA ALA A 5 -1.67 47.14 -25.71
C ALA A 5 -0.76 45.91 -25.73
N LEU A 6 0.37 45.98 -25.03
CA LEU A 6 1.31 44.87 -24.86
C LEU A 6 0.90 44.06 -23.63
N ALA A 7 0.33 42.88 -23.84
CA ALA A 7 0.04 41.94 -22.75
C ALA A 7 1.30 41.14 -22.41
N ILE A 8 1.87 41.39 -21.23
CA ILE A 8 3.01 40.63 -20.69
C ILE A 8 2.46 39.34 -20.10
N ALA A 9 2.70 38.21 -20.76
CA ALA A 9 2.43 36.89 -20.21
C ALA A 9 3.55 36.54 -19.21
N ALA A 10 3.23 36.54 -17.91
CA ALA A 10 4.12 36.03 -16.88
C ALA A 10 4.16 34.50 -16.97
N ALA A 11 5.28 33.94 -17.41
CA ALA A 11 5.54 32.51 -17.35
C ALA A 11 5.82 32.11 -15.89
N LEU A 12 4.86 31.43 -15.25
CA LEU A 12 5.14 30.72 -13.99
C LEU A 12 5.99 29.49 -14.32
N SER A 13 7.29 29.59 -14.08
CA SER A 13 8.18 28.43 -14.03
C SER A 13 7.84 27.61 -12.78
N LEU A 14 7.07 26.52 -12.94
CA LEU A 14 6.99 25.48 -11.91
C LEU A 14 8.36 24.81 -11.81
N THR A 15 9.13 25.15 -10.79
CA THR A 15 10.23 24.31 -10.32
C THR A 15 9.62 23.02 -9.79
N ALA A 16 9.73 21.93 -10.56
CA ALA A 16 9.41 20.60 -10.10
C ALA A 16 10.27 20.27 -8.86
N ALA A 17 9.61 19.89 -7.77
CA ALA A 17 10.28 19.39 -6.58
C ALA A 17 11.14 18.15 -6.94
N ALA A 18 12.25 18.01 -6.23
CA ALA A 18 13.32 17.05 -6.46
C ALA A 18 12.85 15.63 -6.80
N SER A 19 13.55 15.03 -7.76
CA SER A 19 13.31 13.72 -8.37
C SER A 19 12.93 12.64 -7.35
N ALA A 20 11.70 12.14 -7.47
CA ALA A 20 11.47 10.72 -7.20
C ALA A 20 12.48 9.96 -8.05
N ASP A 21 13.28 9.10 -7.43
CA ASP A 21 14.08 8.12 -8.15
C ASP A 21 13.16 7.46 -9.17
N GLY A 22 13.42 7.67 -10.47
CA GLY A 22 12.38 7.71 -11.49
C GLY A 22 11.49 6.46 -11.48
N GLU A 23 10.26 6.60 -10.98
CA GLU A 23 9.36 5.46 -10.86
C GLU A 23 9.07 4.91 -12.26
N VAL A 24 9.27 3.60 -12.43
CA VAL A 24 9.08 2.95 -13.73
C VAL A 24 7.60 3.03 -14.10
N PRO A 25 7.23 3.55 -15.28
CA PRO A 25 5.84 3.60 -15.69
C PRO A 25 5.23 2.20 -15.74
N TYR A 26 4.00 2.07 -15.25
CA TYR A 26 3.25 0.81 -15.26
C TYR A 26 1.76 1.05 -15.53
N VAL A 27 1.08 0.03 -16.04
CA VAL A 27 -0.37 0.00 -16.15
C VAL A 27 -0.95 -0.64 -14.90
N ARG A 28 -1.89 0.08 -14.27
CA ARG A 28 -2.61 -0.40 -13.09
C ARG A 28 -3.99 -0.92 -13.49
N THR A 29 -4.28 -2.15 -13.11
CA THR A 29 -5.61 -2.76 -13.20
C THR A 29 -5.96 -3.43 -11.87
N TYR A 30 -7.20 -3.86 -11.69
CA TYR A 30 -7.60 -4.60 -10.50
C TYR A 30 -8.72 -5.59 -10.82
N PHE A 31 -8.87 -6.59 -9.96
CA PHE A 31 -9.99 -7.52 -9.98
C PHE A 31 -10.24 -8.07 -8.57
N TYR A 32 -11.32 -8.82 -8.42
CA TYR A 32 -11.60 -9.60 -7.21
C TYR A 32 -11.45 -11.09 -7.51
N ALA A 33 -10.79 -11.81 -6.61
CA ALA A 33 -10.64 -13.25 -6.67
C ALA A 33 -11.49 -13.93 -5.60
N GLY A 34 -12.12 -15.05 -5.96
CA GLY A 34 -12.96 -15.82 -5.06
C GLY A 34 -14.24 -15.10 -4.65
N GLY A 35 -14.70 -15.38 -3.43
CA GLY A 35 -15.96 -14.89 -2.89
C GLY A 35 -17.18 -15.72 -3.29
N ARG A 36 -18.30 -15.46 -2.59
CA ARG A 36 -19.58 -16.13 -2.83
C ARG A 36 -20.75 -15.26 -2.39
N TYR A 37 -21.90 -15.50 -3.02
CA TYR A 37 -23.17 -14.96 -2.53
C TYR A 37 -23.66 -15.76 -1.32
N VAL A 38 -24.16 -15.06 -0.31
CA VAL A 38 -24.73 -15.63 0.92
C VAL A 38 -25.99 -14.88 1.32
N ASP A 39 -26.85 -15.51 2.11
CA ASP A 39 -27.98 -14.84 2.73
C ASP A 39 -27.53 -13.73 3.69
N ASP A 40 -28.22 -12.60 3.64
CA ASP A 40 -27.98 -11.44 4.50
C ASP A 40 -28.79 -11.48 5.81
N GLY A 41 -29.70 -12.45 5.96
CA GLY A 41 -30.62 -12.58 7.10
C GLY A 41 -31.90 -11.74 6.99
N ASN A 42 -32.04 -10.92 5.96
CA ASN A 42 -33.18 -10.03 5.70
C ASN A 42 -33.93 -10.39 4.39
N GLY A 43 -33.73 -11.61 3.88
CA GLY A 43 -34.35 -12.09 2.64
C GLY A 43 -33.60 -11.69 1.36
N GLY A 44 -32.42 -11.05 1.49
CA GLY A 44 -31.54 -10.69 0.39
C GLY A 44 -30.28 -11.56 0.32
N LYS A 45 -29.42 -11.25 -0.65
CA LYS A 45 -28.10 -11.86 -0.81
C LYS A 45 -27.03 -10.79 -0.84
N ILE A 46 -25.90 -11.06 -0.19
CA ILE A 46 -24.69 -10.23 -0.25
C ILE A 46 -23.52 -11.05 -0.79
N PHE A 47 -22.53 -10.39 -1.39
CA PHE A 47 -21.29 -11.03 -1.85
C PHE A 47 -20.19 -10.81 -0.80
N ARG A 48 -19.56 -11.90 -0.34
CA ARG A 48 -18.51 -11.87 0.71
C ARG A 48 -17.36 -12.82 0.39
N ASP A 49 -16.30 -12.75 1.20
CA ASP A 49 -15.07 -13.58 1.11
C ASP A 49 -14.25 -13.40 -0.17
N GLN A 50 -14.48 -12.30 -0.89
CA GLN A 50 -13.68 -11.90 -2.03
C GLN A 50 -12.37 -11.24 -1.60
N MET A 51 -11.32 -11.47 -2.37
CA MET A 51 -10.02 -10.85 -2.20
C MET A 51 -9.79 -9.84 -3.32
N TYR A 52 -9.62 -8.56 -2.96
CA TYR A 52 -9.17 -7.53 -3.88
C TYR A 52 -7.72 -7.80 -4.29
N VAL A 53 -7.46 -7.74 -5.59
CA VAL A 53 -6.14 -7.89 -6.19
C VAL A 53 -5.88 -6.71 -7.11
N GLU A 54 -4.82 -5.96 -6.81
CA GLU A 54 -4.30 -4.91 -7.66
C GLU A 54 -3.14 -5.46 -8.48
N LYS A 55 -3.20 -5.26 -9.80
CA LYS A 55 -2.20 -5.73 -10.75
C LYS A 55 -1.45 -4.54 -11.34
N LEU A 56 -0.13 -4.58 -11.25
CA LEU A 56 0.79 -3.60 -11.80
C LEU A 56 1.65 -4.27 -12.88
N LEU A 57 1.59 -3.73 -14.10
CA LEU A 57 2.29 -4.27 -15.27
C LEU A 57 3.29 -3.23 -15.79
N PRO A 58 4.60 -3.51 -15.83
CA PRO A 58 5.59 -2.56 -16.37
C PRO A 58 5.22 -2.15 -17.80
N ALA A 59 5.23 -0.86 -18.10
CA ALA A 59 4.83 -0.34 -19.42
C ALA A 59 5.77 -0.79 -20.55
N GLY A 60 7.05 -1.04 -20.21
CA GLY A 60 8.04 -1.62 -21.14
C GLY A 60 7.87 -3.12 -21.38
N GLY A 61 6.88 -3.76 -20.78
CA GLY A 61 6.65 -5.21 -20.83
C GLY A 61 7.27 -5.97 -19.67
N VAL A 62 6.78 -7.18 -19.45
CA VAL A 62 7.25 -8.09 -18.40
C VAL A 62 8.45 -8.87 -18.94
N THR A 63 9.56 -8.87 -18.22
CA THR A 63 10.76 -9.63 -18.56
C THR A 63 10.94 -10.89 -17.71
N GLN A 64 10.27 -10.93 -16.55
CA GLN A 64 10.33 -12.05 -15.62
C GLN A 64 9.25 -13.09 -15.92
N THR A 65 9.60 -14.37 -15.84
CA THR A 65 8.69 -15.47 -16.21
C THR A 65 7.63 -15.78 -15.15
N ARG A 66 7.86 -15.38 -13.89
CA ARG A 66 6.96 -15.62 -12.76
C ARG A 66 6.54 -14.29 -12.15
N PRO A 67 5.24 -14.08 -11.90
CA PRO A 67 4.79 -12.86 -11.23
C PRO A 67 5.15 -12.89 -9.74
N VAL A 68 5.12 -11.71 -9.13
CA VAL A 68 5.24 -11.55 -7.68
C VAL A 68 3.86 -11.26 -7.09
N VAL A 69 3.50 -11.98 -6.02
CA VAL A 69 2.28 -11.74 -5.25
C VAL A 69 2.66 -11.26 -3.86
N LEU A 70 2.28 -10.02 -3.53
CA LEU A 70 2.58 -9.37 -2.27
C LEU A 70 1.38 -9.47 -1.33
N ILE A 71 1.56 -10.22 -0.24
CA ILE A 71 0.52 -10.54 0.75
C ILE A 71 0.92 -9.90 2.08
N HIS A 72 0.13 -8.95 2.56
CA HIS A 72 0.42 -8.21 3.79
C HIS A 72 0.23 -9.08 5.05
N GLY A 73 0.77 -8.64 6.19
CA GLY A 73 0.58 -9.31 7.48
C GLY A 73 -0.70 -8.88 8.22
N GLN A 74 -0.79 -9.26 9.49
CA GLN A 74 -1.85 -8.80 10.39
C GLN A 74 -1.73 -7.28 10.61
N ALA A 75 -2.88 -6.60 10.81
CA ALA A 75 -3.01 -5.17 11.05
C ALA A 75 -2.48 -4.27 9.92
N GLN A 76 -2.28 -4.84 8.73
CA GLN A 76 -1.77 -4.17 7.54
C GLN A 76 -2.74 -4.34 6.36
N THR A 77 -2.42 -3.67 5.25
CA THR A 77 -3.10 -3.73 3.95
C THR A 77 -2.05 -3.80 2.84
N GLY A 78 -2.47 -3.90 1.57
CA GLY A 78 -1.57 -3.84 0.42
C GLY A 78 -0.74 -2.56 0.32
N THR A 79 -1.15 -1.48 1.00
CA THR A 79 -0.40 -0.20 1.07
C THR A 79 1.01 -0.39 1.64
N ASN A 80 1.24 -1.44 2.45
CA ASN A 80 2.53 -1.74 3.06
C ASN A 80 3.66 -2.02 2.04
N PHE A 81 3.30 -2.28 0.78
CA PHE A 81 4.24 -2.57 -0.31
C PHE A 81 4.42 -1.42 -1.31
N LEU A 82 3.62 -0.35 -1.17
CA LEU A 82 3.73 0.86 -1.98
C LEU A 82 4.85 1.74 -1.42
N ASN A 83 4.77 3.06 -1.59
CA ASN A 83 5.78 4.00 -1.11
C ASN A 83 6.08 3.81 0.38
N LYS A 84 7.35 3.98 0.73
CA LYS A 84 7.82 4.05 2.11
C LYS A 84 7.26 5.31 2.79
N PRO A 85 7.19 5.34 4.13
CA PRO A 85 6.69 6.51 4.86
C PRO A 85 7.46 7.82 4.60
N ASP A 86 8.73 7.73 4.21
CA ASP A 86 9.57 8.87 3.82
C ASP A 86 9.36 9.33 2.36
N GLY A 87 8.40 8.72 1.64
CA GLY A 87 8.07 9.01 0.25
C GLY A 87 8.87 8.19 -0.78
N GLY A 88 9.88 7.42 -0.36
CA GLY A 88 10.68 6.59 -1.26
C GLY A 88 9.88 5.44 -1.90
N GLY A 89 10.38 4.90 -3.01
CA GLY A 89 9.78 3.72 -3.66
C GLY A 89 9.81 2.48 -2.74
N GLY A 90 8.75 1.69 -2.76
CA GLY A 90 8.68 0.44 -1.99
C GLY A 90 8.95 -0.81 -2.80
N TRP A 91 8.52 -1.94 -2.24
CA TRP A 91 8.69 -3.25 -2.87
C TRP A 91 8.00 -3.36 -4.22
N ALA A 92 6.82 -2.77 -4.38
CA ALA A 92 6.12 -2.76 -5.66
C ALA A 92 6.95 -2.06 -6.76
N SER A 93 7.42 -0.84 -6.48
CA SER A 93 8.27 -0.08 -7.41
C SER A 93 9.56 -0.84 -7.74
N GLU A 94 10.18 -1.48 -6.74
CA GLU A 94 11.39 -2.28 -6.90
C GLU A 94 11.19 -3.50 -7.82
N PHE A 95 10.11 -4.27 -7.62
CA PHE A 95 9.82 -5.43 -8.47
C PHE A 95 9.40 -5.03 -9.90
N ILE A 96 8.63 -3.95 -10.06
CA ILE A 96 8.29 -3.41 -11.38
C ILE A 96 9.57 -3.00 -12.12
N ARG A 97 10.51 -2.33 -11.43
CA ARG A 97 11.80 -1.95 -12.01
C ARG A 97 12.65 -3.14 -12.44
N GLN A 98 12.52 -4.28 -11.76
CA GLN A 98 13.17 -5.54 -12.14
C GLN A 98 12.42 -6.32 -13.25
N GLY A 99 11.30 -5.78 -13.74
CA GLY A 99 10.52 -6.33 -14.86
C GLY A 99 9.51 -7.40 -14.48
N TYR A 100 9.10 -7.46 -13.21
CA TYR A 100 8.04 -8.35 -12.74
C TYR A 100 6.65 -7.78 -13.02
N GLU A 101 5.71 -8.66 -13.36
CA GLU A 101 4.30 -8.43 -13.11
C GLU A 101 4.02 -8.58 -11.61
N VAL A 102 3.39 -7.57 -11.01
CA VAL A 102 3.18 -7.52 -9.56
C VAL A 102 1.70 -7.53 -9.23
N TYR A 103 1.32 -8.38 -8.30
CA TYR A 103 -0.01 -8.43 -7.71
C TYR A 103 0.06 -8.05 -6.23
N ILE A 104 -0.73 -7.07 -5.81
CA ILE A 104 -0.84 -6.62 -4.43
C ILE A 104 -2.24 -6.97 -3.95
N VAL A 105 -2.33 -7.77 -2.89
CA VAL A 105 -3.64 -8.19 -2.35
C VAL A 105 -3.99 -7.42 -1.09
N ASP A 106 -5.28 -7.17 -0.90
CA ASP A 106 -5.84 -6.98 0.43
C ASP A 106 -6.50 -8.30 0.84
N GLN A 107 -6.05 -8.95 1.91
CA GLN A 107 -6.61 -10.23 2.35
C GLN A 107 -8.14 -10.12 2.57
N THR A 108 -8.85 -11.24 2.46
CA THR A 108 -10.31 -11.29 2.68
C THR A 108 -10.70 -10.61 3.98
N LEU A 109 -11.78 -9.82 3.96
CA LEU A 109 -12.28 -9.07 5.11
C LEU A 109 -11.31 -7.97 5.64
N ARG A 110 -10.47 -7.40 4.76
CA ARG A 110 -9.58 -6.28 5.05
C ARG A 110 -9.58 -5.25 3.91
N ALA A 111 -9.60 -3.96 4.25
CA ALA A 111 -9.46 -2.85 3.30
C ALA A 111 -10.42 -2.96 2.10
N ARG A 112 -9.93 -3.09 0.87
CA ARG A 112 -10.78 -3.16 -0.35
C ARG A 112 -11.45 -4.52 -0.52
N SER A 113 -11.04 -5.53 0.24
CA SER A 113 -11.77 -6.78 0.46
C SER A 113 -12.77 -6.57 1.59
N ALA A 114 -14.01 -6.24 1.24
CA ALA A 114 -15.00 -5.74 2.19
C ALA A 114 -15.14 -6.63 3.42
N TRP A 115 -14.99 -6.03 4.60
CA TRP A 115 -15.33 -6.66 5.87
C TRP A 115 -16.85 -6.64 6.08
N GLN A 116 -17.39 -7.72 6.65
CA GLN A 116 -18.79 -7.81 7.01
C GLN A 116 -18.94 -7.80 8.54
N PRO A 117 -19.70 -6.87 9.13
CA PRO A 117 -20.02 -6.90 10.54
C PRO A 117 -20.68 -8.22 10.96
N ARG A 118 -20.31 -8.74 12.14
CA ARG A 118 -20.87 -9.97 12.73
C ARG A 118 -20.59 -11.26 11.94
N TYR A 119 -19.61 -11.23 11.05
CA TYR A 119 -19.14 -12.42 10.33
C TYR A 119 -17.65 -12.62 10.56
N GLY A 120 -17.27 -13.79 11.10
CA GLY A 120 -15.90 -14.12 11.48
C GLY A 120 -15.46 -13.52 12.82
N ALA A 121 -15.48 -12.19 12.94
CA ALA A 121 -15.13 -11.47 14.16
C ALA A 121 -16.04 -10.25 14.38
N ASP A 122 -16.30 -9.91 15.65
CA ASP A 122 -17.15 -8.77 16.03
C ASP A 122 -16.53 -7.41 15.68
N ALA A 123 -15.21 -7.35 15.61
CA ALA A 123 -14.44 -6.18 15.19
C ALA A 123 -13.30 -6.60 14.26
N PRO A 124 -12.81 -5.70 13.39
CA PRO A 124 -11.61 -5.95 12.61
C PRO A 124 -10.41 -6.28 13.52
N SER A 125 -9.75 -7.41 13.25
CA SER A 125 -8.52 -7.78 13.96
C SER A 125 -7.43 -6.72 13.75
N THR A 126 -6.86 -6.23 14.84
CA THR A 126 -5.73 -5.29 14.85
C THR A 126 -4.84 -5.56 16.08
N TYR A 127 -3.68 -4.93 16.14
CA TYR A 127 -2.81 -4.96 17.32
C TYR A 127 -2.89 -3.64 18.08
N SER A 128 -2.75 -3.68 19.40
CA SER A 128 -2.63 -2.46 20.20
C SER A 128 -1.29 -1.77 19.90
N ALA A 129 -1.23 -0.46 20.13
CA ALA A 129 0.01 0.30 19.96
C ALA A 129 1.13 -0.23 20.86
N GLU A 130 0.79 -0.64 22.07
CA GLU A 130 1.71 -1.20 23.07
C GLU A 130 2.26 -2.55 22.60
N LEU A 131 1.42 -3.41 22.02
CA LEU A 131 1.87 -4.68 21.46
C LEU A 131 2.80 -4.45 20.26
N LEU A 132 2.49 -3.48 19.40
CA LEU A 132 3.35 -3.12 18.26
C LEU A 132 4.69 -2.53 18.71
N GLN A 133 4.68 -1.64 19.71
CA GLN A 133 5.87 -1.09 20.34
C GLN A 133 6.71 -2.20 20.95
N GLN A 134 6.08 -3.10 21.70
CA GLN A 134 6.73 -4.22 22.35
C GLN A 134 7.42 -5.16 21.37
N ARG A 135 6.83 -5.40 20.20
CA ARG A 135 7.29 -6.42 19.27
C ARG A 135 8.11 -5.90 18.10
N PHE A 136 7.93 -4.65 17.68
CA PHE A 136 8.48 -4.16 16.42
C PHE A 136 9.21 -2.81 16.51
N THR A 137 8.61 -1.79 17.14
CA THR A 137 9.09 -0.40 16.97
C THR A 137 9.82 0.17 18.18
N ALA A 138 9.62 -0.38 19.38
CA ALA A 138 10.23 0.11 20.62
C ALA A 138 10.67 -1.04 21.54
N VAL A 139 11.15 -2.14 20.95
CA VAL A 139 11.50 -3.41 21.63
C VAL A 139 12.47 -3.23 22.80
N GLN A 140 13.32 -2.21 22.76
CA GLN A 140 14.26 -1.82 23.82
C GLN A 140 13.57 -1.44 25.14
N ASN A 141 12.35 -0.90 25.09
CA ASN A 141 11.60 -0.51 26.28
C ASN A 141 11.09 -1.74 27.07
N TYR A 142 11.03 -2.91 26.42
CA TYR A 142 10.36 -4.09 26.96
C TYR A 142 11.30 -5.24 27.30
N LYS A 143 12.59 -5.14 26.95
CA LYS A 143 13.67 -6.08 27.37
C LYS A 143 13.34 -7.57 27.15
N LEU A 144 12.62 -7.89 26.07
CA LEU A 144 12.02 -9.20 25.86
C LEU A 144 13.01 -10.31 25.43
N TRP A 145 14.19 -9.95 24.92
CA TRP A 145 15.24 -10.91 24.57
C TRP A 145 16.62 -10.30 24.78
N PRO A 146 17.67 -11.13 24.94
CA PRO A 146 19.04 -10.63 25.03
C PRO A 146 19.31 -9.79 23.79
N HIS A 147 19.71 -8.53 23.97
CA HIS A 147 20.00 -7.51 22.94
C HIS A 147 18.85 -6.57 22.57
N SER A 148 17.63 -6.74 23.09
CA SER A 148 16.57 -5.76 22.77
C SER A 148 16.90 -4.37 23.33
N SER A 149 17.55 -4.27 24.49
CA SER A 149 17.97 -3.02 25.12
C SER A 149 19.09 -2.25 24.38
N THR A 150 19.79 -2.90 23.45
CA THR A 150 20.91 -2.30 22.70
C THR A 150 20.49 -1.85 21.30
N THR A 151 19.23 -2.04 20.91
CA THR A 151 18.72 -1.55 19.62
C THR A 151 18.66 -0.01 19.65
N PRO A 152 19.36 0.68 18.75
CA PRO A 152 19.34 2.15 18.69
C PRO A 152 17.90 2.67 18.49
N ARG A 153 17.56 3.78 19.14
CA ARG A 153 16.31 4.48 18.80
C ARG A 153 16.40 4.97 17.37
N CYS A 154 15.35 4.74 16.58
CA CYS A 154 15.15 5.51 15.37
C CYS A 154 15.00 6.98 15.81
N SER A 155 15.97 7.83 15.48
CA SER A 155 15.93 9.24 15.80
C SER A 155 14.69 9.83 15.14
N SER A 156 13.73 10.29 15.94
CA SER A 156 12.66 11.14 15.44
C SER A 156 13.29 12.38 14.81
N PRO A 157 12.91 12.76 13.58
CA PRO A 157 13.34 14.06 13.06
C PRO A 157 12.80 15.17 13.98
N PRO A 158 13.53 16.29 14.09
CA PRO A 158 13.14 17.42 14.93
C PRO A 158 11.81 18.04 14.51
#